data_AF-A0A260ZAX3-F1
#
_entry.id   AF-A0A260ZAX3-F1
#
_cell.length_a   1.000
_cell.length_b   1.000
_cell.length_c   1.000
_cell.angle_alpha   90.00
_cell.angle_beta   90.00
_cell.angle_gamma   90.00
#
_symmetry.space_group_name_H-M   'P 1'
#
loop_
_entity.id
_entity.type
_entity.pdbx_description
1 polymer ?
#
loop_
_entity_poly.entity_id
_entity_poly.type
_entity_poly.pdbx_seq_one_letter_code
_entity_poly.pdbx_strand_id
1 'polypeptide(L)'
;MTTAQTYSLLFIAIFFMSVHGQSLRKRIQYESVSQFLFHNSKLCGDPFSDAVWLPVLDLCTIECDITSQYCVENEELTQQCKTLPDDCQALLRKSIKQIQRHIRSQKPVYL
;
A
#
# COMPACT_ATOMS: atom_id res chain seq x y z
N MET A 1 -17.36 26.81 32.21
CA MET A 1 -16.65 26.00 31.20
C MET A 1 -16.82 26.70 29.86
N THR A 2 -15.72 27.16 29.27
CA THR A 2 -15.74 28.07 28.11
C THR A 2 -15.98 27.28 26.83
N THR A 3 -16.77 27.82 25.91
CA THR A 3 -17.07 27.24 24.59
C THR A 3 -15.80 26.94 23.77
N ALA A 4 -14.69 27.63 24.04
CA ALA A 4 -13.40 27.37 23.41
C ALA A 4 -12.83 25.97 23.73
N GLN A 5 -13.05 25.44 24.94
CA GLN A 5 -12.53 24.13 25.32
C GLN A 5 -13.26 22.98 24.60
N THR A 6 -14.56 23.13 24.33
CA THR A 6 -15.35 22.10 23.63
C THR A 6 -15.01 22.03 22.14
N TYR A 7 -14.78 23.16 21.46
CA TYR A 7 -14.33 23.15 20.07
C TYR A 7 -12.95 22.50 19.93
N SER A 8 -12.02 22.78 20.83
CA SER A 8 -10.67 22.21 20.79
C SER A 8 -10.68 20.68 20.92
N LEU A 9 -11.48 20.13 21.84
CA LEU A 9 -11.62 18.68 22.00
C LEU A 9 -12.31 18.01 20.80
N LEU A 10 -13.31 18.66 20.19
CA LEU A 10 -13.96 18.17 18.97
C LEU A 10 -13.00 18.12 17.78
N PHE A 11 -12.18 19.15 17.58
CA PHE A 11 -11.16 19.15 16.52
C PHE A 11 -10.14 18.02 16.70
N ILE A 12 -9.66 17.80 17.93
CA ILE A 12 -8.73 16.71 18.24
C ILE A 12 -9.38 15.35 17.92
N ALA A 13 -10.63 15.12 18.36
CA ALA A 13 -11.34 13.88 18.08
C ALA A 13 -11.54 13.62 16.57
N ILE A 14 -11.89 14.65 15.80
CA ILE A 14 -12.05 14.55 14.33
C ILE A 14 -10.71 14.23 13.66
N PHE A 15 -9.60 14.81 14.14
CA PHE A 15 -8.26 14.52 13.64
C PHE A 15 -7.86 13.07 13.93
N PHE A 16 -8.10 12.58 15.15
CA PHE A 16 -7.78 11.19 15.54
C PHE A 16 -8.57 10.14 14.75
N MET A 17 -9.86 10.39 14.46
CA MET A 17 -10.67 9.49 13.63
C MET A 17 -10.23 9.49 12.16
N SER A 18 -9.76 10.64 11.65
CA SER A 18 -9.28 10.76 10.27
C SER A 18 -7.96 10.05 10.03
N VAL A 19 -7.06 10.00 11.02
CA VAL A 19 -5.75 9.35 10.91
C VAL A 19 -5.86 7.82 10.88
N HIS A 20 -6.73 7.22 11.71
CA HIS A 20 -6.90 5.75 11.73
C HIS A 20 -7.44 5.19 10.40
N GLY A 21 -8.32 5.92 9.71
CA GLY A 21 -8.92 5.47 8.45
C GLY A 21 -7.94 5.41 7.26
N GLN A 22 -6.85 6.18 7.30
CA GLN A 22 -5.88 6.24 6.19
C GLN A 22 -4.94 5.03 6.16
N SER A 23 -4.55 4.51 7.33
CA SER A 23 -3.63 3.37 7.46
C SER A 23 -4.20 2.09 6.85
N LEU A 24 -5.46 1.76 7.17
CA LEU A 24 -6.14 0.57 6.65
C LEU A 24 -6.29 0.63 5.12
N ARG A 25 -6.61 1.81 4.57
CA ARG A 25 -6.77 2.00 3.13
C ARG A 25 -5.45 1.78 2.36
N LYS A 26 -4.32 2.20 2.94
CA LYS A 26 -2.99 1.99 2.35
C LYS A 26 -2.62 0.49 2.35
N ARG A 27 -2.93 -0.22 3.43
CA ARG A 27 -2.70 -1.67 3.56
C ARG A 27 -3.44 -2.49 2.50
N ILE A 28 -4.76 -2.29 2.37
CA ILE A 28 -5.58 -3.01 1.38
C ILE A 28 -5.11 -2.73 -0.05
N GLN A 29 -4.61 -1.51 -0.32
CA GLN A 29 -4.04 -1.16 -1.61
C GLN A 29 -2.75 -1.94 -1.91
N TYR A 30 -1.84 -2.08 -0.94
CA TYR A 30 -0.59 -2.81 -1.14
C TYR A 30 -0.83 -4.31 -1.38
N GLU A 31 -1.72 -4.93 -0.60
CA GLU A 31 -2.08 -6.34 -0.76
C GLU A 31 -2.59 -6.63 -2.18
N SER A 32 -3.49 -5.78 -2.68
CA SER A 32 -4.08 -5.93 -4.01
C SER A 32 -3.08 -5.70 -5.17
N VAL A 33 -2.12 -4.78 -5.00
CA VAL A 33 -1.05 -4.56 -5.97
C VAL A 33 -0.09 -5.75 -5.95
N SER A 34 0.22 -6.28 -4.78
CA SER A 34 1.11 -7.42 -4.63
C SER A 34 0.54 -8.68 -5.27
N GLN A 35 -0.75 -8.95 -5.05
CA GLN A 35 -1.47 -10.02 -5.75
C GLN A 35 -1.41 -9.84 -7.28
N PHE A 36 -1.57 -8.60 -7.78
CA PHE A 36 -1.41 -8.31 -9.19
C PHE A 36 0.01 -8.65 -9.69
N LEU A 37 1.06 -8.25 -8.97
CA LEU A 37 2.44 -8.54 -9.33
C LEU A 37 2.71 -10.05 -9.35
N PHE A 38 2.21 -10.80 -8.37
CA PHE A 38 2.34 -12.27 -8.33
C PHE A 38 1.64 -12.95 -9.50
N HIS A 39 0.41 -12.53 -9.83
CA HIS A 39 -0.35 -13.11 -10.93
C HIS A 39 0.28 -12.80 -12.30
N ASN A 40 1.04 -11.70 -12.39
CA ASN A 40 1.70 -11.25 -13.61
C ASN A 40 3.23 -11.40 -13.53
N SER A 41 3.75 -12.32 -12.71
CA SER A 41 5.20 -12.48 -12.46
C SER A 41 6.03 -12.71 -13.73
N LYS A 42 5.45 -13.34 -14.76
CA LYS A 42 6.09 -13.48 -16.08
C LYS A 42 6.40 -12.15 -16.76
N LEU A 43 5.58 -11.13 -16.53
CA LEU A 43 5.70 -9.79 -17.11
C LEU A 43 6.41 -8.83 -16.15
N CYS A 44 6.08 -8.93 -14.86
CA CYS A 44 6.56 -8.03 -13.81
C CYS A 44 7.91 -8.46 -13.22
N GLY A 45 8.38 -9.66 -13.56
CA GLY A 45 9.50 -10.33 -12.89
C GLY A 45 9.02 -11.16 -11.71
N ASP A 46 9.75 -12.23 -11.41
CA ASP A 46 9.52 -13.01 -10.20
C ASP A 46 10.14 -12.27 -9.00
N PRO A 47 9.34 -11.77 -8.05
CA PRO A 47 9.87 -11.03 -6.90
C PRO A 47 10.70 -11.91 -5.96
N PHE A 48 10.65 -13.24 -6.09
CA PHE A 48 11.49 -14.19 -5.33
C PHE A 48 12.69 -14.72 -6.12
N SER A 49 12.96 -14.18 -7.31
CA SER A 49 14.14 -14.57 -8.11
C SER A 49 15.48 -14.12 -7.50
N ASP A 50 15.45 -13.13 -6.59
CA ASP A 50 16.62 -12.61 -5.90
C ASP A 50 16.65 -13.15 -4.47
N ALA A 51 17.68 -13.93 -4.14
CA ALA A 51 17.84 -14.52 -2.82
C ALA A 51 18.24 -13.51 -1.73
N VAL A 52 18.77 -12.35 -2.11
CA VAL A 52 19.25 -11.31 -1.17
C VAL A 52 18.14 -10.33 -0.82
N TRP A 53 17.23 -10.06 -1.75
CA TRP A 53 16.22 -9.01 -1.63
C TRP A 53 14.81 -9.58 -1.70
N LEU A 54 14.16 -9.70 -0.54
CA LEU A 54 12.82 -10.28 -0.42
C LEU A 54 11.73 -9.19 -0.47
N PRO A 55 10.60 -9.44 -1.16
CA PRO A 55 9.50 -8.48 -1.23
C PRO A 55 8.80 -8.32 0.13
N VAL A 56 8.50 -7.07 0.48
CA VAL A 56 7.82 -6.71 1.73
C VAL A 56 6.39 -6.27 1.44
N LEU A 57 5.40 -6.96 2.00
CA LEU A 57 3.99 -6.78 1.64
C LEU A 57 3.21 -5.79 2.52
N ASP A 58 3.63 -5.55 3.76
CA ASP A 58 2.92 -4.66 4.69
C ASP A 58 3.86 -3.95 5.69
N LEU A 59 5.17 -4.11 5.52
CA LEU A 59 6.20 -3.60 6.42
C LEU A 59 7.15 -2.63 5.70
N CYS A 60 6.79 -2.15 4.51
CA CYS A 60 7.58 -1.14 3.85
C CYS A 60 7.49 0.17 4.65
N THR A 61 8.61 0.57 5.23
CA THR A 61 8.76 1.80 6.01
C THR A 61 9.14 2.99 5.13
N ILE A 62 9.75 2.72 3.98
CA ILE A 62 10.05 3.71 2.95
C ILE A 62 8.87 3.90 1.98
N GLU A 63 8.83 5.03 1.28
CA GLU A 63 7.79 5.31 0.31
C GLU A 63 8.25 4.92 -1.10
N CYS A 64 7.64 3.87 -1.65
CA CYS A 64 7.81 3.48 -3.05
C CYS A 64 6.56 3.87 -3.86
N ASP A 65 6.75 4.26 -5.12
CA ASP A 65 5.62 4.47 -6.03
C ASP A 65 4.97 3.14 -6.39
N ILE A 66 3.80 2.88 -5.81
CA ILE A 66 3.01 1.67 -6.00
C ILE A 66 2.64 1.34 -7.46
N THR A 67 2.83 2.27 -8.40
CA THR A 67 2.52 2.06 -9.83
C THR A 67 3.75 1.74 -10.67
N SER A 68 4.95 1.94 -10.13
CA SER A 68 6.21 1.77 -10.85
C SER A 68 7.27 0.99 -10.08
N GLN A 69 7.10 0.81 -8.77
CA GLN A 69 8.08 0.24 -7.88
C GLN A 69 7.45 -0.73 -6.87
N TYR A 70 8.28 -1.60 -6.31
CA TYR A 70 7.92 -2.49 -5.22
C TYR A 70 9.01 -2.49 -4.14
N CYS A 71 8.61 -2.70 -2.90
CA CYS A 71 9.51 -2.64 -1.75
C CYS A 71 10.14 -4.00 -1.49
N VAL A 72 11.45 -4.00 -1.29
CA VAL A 72 12.22 -5.18 -0.90
C VAL A 72 13.10 -4.88 0.32
N GLU A 73 13.43 -5.92 1.07
CA GLU A 73 14.30 -5.88 2.24
C GLU A 73 15.36 -6.97 2.15
N ASN A 74 16.56 -6.69 2.66
CA ASN A 74 17.65 -7.66 2.76
C ASN A 74 17.81 -8.22 4.17
N GLU A 75 18.72 -9.17 4.35
CA GLU A 75 19.02 -9.80 5.65
C GLU A 75 19.53 -8.81 6.72
N GLU A 76 20.01 -7.63 6.30
CA GLU A 76 20.49 -6.55 7.17
C GLU A 76 19.36 -5.57 7.56
N LEU A 77 18.10 -5.90 7.24
CA LEU A 77 16.91 -5.06 7.47
C LEU A 77 16.97 -3.70 6.72
N THR A 78 17.73 -3.64 5.63
CA THR A 78 17.76 -2.48 4.75
C THR A 78 16.68 -2.60 3.70
N GLN A 79 15.86 -1.55 3.55
CA GLN A 79 14.79 -1.51 2.56
C GLN A 79 15.17 -0.66 1.36
N GLN A 80 14.70 -1.06 0.17
CA GLN A 80 14.81 -0.27 -1.04
C GLN A 80 13.63 -0.48 -1.99
N CYS A 81 13.41 0.48 -2.87
CA CYS A 81 12.41 0.39 -3.94
C CYS A 81 13.05 -0.17 -5.21
N LYS A 82 12.58 -1.32 -5.69
CA LYS A 82 12.95 -1.87 -6.99
C LYS A 82 11.94 -1.44 -8.05
N THR A 83 12.44 -1.10 -9.24
CA THR A 83 11.60 -0.62 -10.35
C THR A 83 11.02 -1.81 -11.12
N LEU A 84 9.74 -1.73 -11.46
CA LEU A 84 9.04 -2.71 -12.28
C LEU A 84 9.38 -2.52 -13.76
N PRO A 85 9.38 -3.58 -14.59
CA PRO A 85 9.50 -3.45 -16.03
C PRO A 85 8.41 -2.55 -16.64
N ASP A 86 8.73 -1.75 -17.66
CA ASP A 86 7.82 -0.75 -18.24
C ASP A 86 6.47 -1.32 -18.69
N ASP A 87 6.48 -2.51 -19.28
CA ASP A 87 5.27 -3.20 -19.72
C ASP A 87 4.37 -3.59 -18.54
N CYS A 88 4.97 -4.03 -17.43
CA CYS A 88 4.25 -4.30 -16.20
C CYS A 88 3.67 -3.00 -15.61
N GLN A 89 4.44 -1.90 -15.60
CA GLN A 89 3.95 -0.60 -15.13
C GLN A 89 2.74 -0.14 -15.95
N ALA A 90 2.79 -0.28 -17.28
CA ALA A 90 1.70 0.08 -18.17
C ALA A 90 0.43 -0.74 -17.88
N LEU A 91 0.57 -2.04 -17.63
CA LEU A 91 -0.55 -2.91 -17.28
C LEU A 91 -1.10 -2.56 -15.89
N LEU A 92 -0.24 -2.37 -14.90
CA LEU A 92 -0.61 -2.02 -13.53
C LEU A 92 -1.38 -0.70 -13.48
N ARG A 93 -0.91 0.34 -14.18
CA ARG A 93 -1.60 1.65 -14.27
C ARG A 93 -3.01 1.54 -14.87
N LYS A 94 -3.22 0.63 -15.83
CA LYS A 94 -4.56 0.34 -16.39
C LYS A 94 -5.45 -0.37 -15.37
N SER A 95 -4.89 -1.33 -14.66
CA SER A 95 -5.60 -2.16 -13.69
C SER A 95 -5.86 -1.47 -12.35
N ILE A 96 -5.10 -0.41 -12.01
CA ILE A 96 -5.18 0.22 -10.68
C ILE A 96 -6.57 0.80 -10.38
N LYS A 97 -7.28 1.28 -11.39
CA LYS A 97 -8.66 1.77 -11.25
C LYS A 97 -9.63 0.63 -10.89
N GLN A 98 -9.39 -0.57 -11.42
CA GLN A 98 -10.20 -1.75 -11.13
C GLN A 98 -9.88 -2.28 -9.73
N ILE A 99 -8.59 -2.34 -9.40
CA ILE A 99 -8.10 -2.68 -8.06
C ILE A 99 -8.73 -1.76 -7.02
N GLN A 100 -8.66 -0.44 -7.20
CA GLN A 100 -9.26 0.54 -6.28
C GLN A 100 -10.79 0.40 -6.12
N ARG A 101 -11.50 -0.07 -7.15
CA ARG A 101 -12.94 -0.37 -7.05
C ARG A 101 -13.18 -1.63 -6.22
N HIS A 102 -12.40 -2.68 -6.42
CA HIS A 102 -12.49 -3.92 -5.66
C HIS A 102 -12.24 -3.70 -4.17
N ILE A 103 -11.22 -2.91 -3.84
CA ILE A 103 -10.92 -2.47 -2.46
C ILE A 103 -12.11 -1.74 -1.84
N ARG A 104 -12.76 -0.84 -2.60
CA ARG A 104 -13.91 -0.08 -2.11
C ARG A 104 -15.11 -0.99 -1.80
N SER A 105 -15.30 -2.05 -2.57
CA SER A 105 -16.36 -3.04 -2.35
C SER A 105 -16.07 -4.01 -1.21
N GLN A 106 -14.80 -4.29 -0.90
CA GLN A 106 -14.38 -5.20 0.17
C GLN A 106 -14.24 -4.52 1.55
N LYS A 107 -14.91 -3.38 1.79
CA LYS A 107 -14.90 -2.72 3.11
C LYS A 107 -15.25 -3.75 4.20
N PRO A 108 -14.41 -3.91 5.24
CA PRO A 108 -14.70 -4.88 6.30
C PRO A 108 -16.00 -4.50 7.01
N VAL A 109 -16.92 -5.47 7.11
CA VAL A 109 -18.06 -5.39 8.01
C VAL A 109 -17.50 -5.71 9.39
N TYR A 110 -17.39 -4.70 10.25
CA TYR A 110 -17.08 -4.94 11.66
C TYR A 110 -18.32 -5.59 12.29
N LEU A 111 -18.20 -6.87 12.66
CA LEU A 111 -19.15 -7.62 13.48
C LEU A 111 -18.84 -7.39 14.96
#